data_AF-A0AAU9AI58-F1
#
_entry.id   AF-A0AAU9AI58-F1
#
_cell.length_a   1.000
_cell.length_b   1.000
_cell.length_c   1.000
_cell.angle_alpha   90.00
_cell.angle_beta   90.00
_cell.angle_gamma   90.00
#
_symmetry.space_group_name_H-M   'P 1'
#
loop_
_entity.id
_entity.type
_entity.pdbx_description
1 polymer ?
#
loop_
_entity_poly.entity_id
_entity_poly.type
_entity_poly.pdbx_seq_one_letter_code
_entity_poly.pdbx_strand_id
1 'polypeptide(L)'
;MNVQLVKWSLAAALLCAAAPALAGDPPACKTAPPEALVRDFNICVHAADPTKACLKYRLNARVYDNAQGLLPPLGGIGAQYWRASPALLGSPQGLVYNVAVGAKGKPVAKRYFTDDSFKSFCQVAGK
;
A
#
# COMPACT_ATOMS: atom_id res chain seq x y z
N MET A 1 -31.44 -55.29 31.06
CA MET A 1 -30.94 -54.96 29.71
C MET A 1 -31.80 -53.85 29.16
N ASN A 2 -31.26 -52.65 28.94
CA ASN A 2 -31.88 -51.59 28.14
C ASN A 2 -30.76 -50.61 27.75
N VAL A 3 -30.33 -50.68 26.49
CA VAL A 3 -29.32 -49.80 25.89
C VAL A 3 -30.08 -48.78 25.06
N GLN A 4 -30.07 -47.51 25.46
CA GLN A 4 -30.49 -46.42 24.58
C GLN A 4 -29.26 -45.82 23.90
N LEU A 5 -29.07 -46.20 22.64
CA LEU A 5 -28.14 -45.55 21.71
C LEU A 5 -28.73 -44.20 21.29
N VAL A 6 -28.15 -43.11 21.77
CA VAL A 6 -28.46 -41.76 21.30
C VAL A 6 -27.73 -41.51 19.98
N LYS A 7 -28.53 -41.30 18.94
CA LYS A 7 -28.14 -41.09 17.55
C LYS A 7 -27.40 -39.76 17.35
N TRP A 8 -26.35 -39.87 16.56
CA TRP A 8 -25.48 -38.85 16.01
C TRP A 8 -26.23 -37.70 15.32
N SER A 9 -25.73 -36.48 15.49
CA SER A 9 -25.82 -35.41 14.49
C SER A 9 -24.63 -34.47 14.67
N LEU A 10 -23.49 -34.81 14.08
CA LEU A 10 -22.41 -33.86 13.86
C LEU A 10 -22.85 -32.89 12.77
N ALA A 11 -23.32 -31.71 13.17
CA ALA A 11 -23.47 -30.58 12.27
C ALA A 11 -22.07 -30.09 11.88
N ALA A 12 -21.58 -30.51 10.72
CA ALA A 12 -20.42 -29.92 10.08
C ALA A 12 -20.81 -28.51 9.58
N ALA A 13 -20.64 -27.50 10.43
CA ALA A 13 -20.69 -26.12 10.00
C ALA A 13 -19.47 -25.85 9.11
N LEU A 14 -19.69 -25.77 7.80
CA LEU A 14 -18.73 -25.23 6.84
C LEU A 14 -18.37 -23.81 7.31
N LEU A 15 -17.18 -23.67 7.90
CA LEU A 15 -16.51 -22.38 8.02
C LEU A 15 -16.15 -21.93 6.60
N CYS A 16 -17.00 -21.10 5.99
CA CYS A 16 -16.58 -20.25 4.89
C CYS A 16 -15.47 -19.34 5.42
N ALA A 17 -14.22 -19.75 5.21
CA ALA A 17 -13.10 -18.83 5.28
C ALA A 17 -13.34 -17.78 4.18
N ALA A 18 -13.89 -16.62 4.57
CA ALA A 18 -13.93 -15.46 3.72
C ALA A 18 -12.47 -15.09 3.45
N ALA A 19 -11.94 -15.52 2.30
CA ALA A 19 -10.68 -15.00 1.82
C ALA A 19 -10.82 -13.47 1.80
N PRO A 20 -9.88 -12.72 2.40
CA PRO A 20 -9.94 -11.27 2.32
C PRO A 20 -9.99 -10.90 0.85
N ALA A 21 -11.07 -10.23 0.44
CA ALA A 21 -11.17 -9.69 -0.91
C ALA A 21 -9.93 -8.83 -1.12
N LEU A 22 -9.11 -9.20 -2.11
CA LEU A 22 -7.95 -8.41 -2.51
C LEU A 22 -8.46 -6.99 -2.79
N ALA A 23 -7.87 -5.99 -2.13
CA ALA A 23 -8.31 -4.61 -2.32
C ALA A 23 -8.21 -4.25 -3.81
N GLY A 24 -9.33 -3.77 -4.35
CA GLY A 24 -9.35 -3.12 -5.65
C GLY A 24 -8.54 -1.83 -5.62
N ASP A 25 -8.39 -1.21 -6.78
CA ASP A 25 -7.73 0.09 -6.85
C ASP A 25 -8.47 1.12 -5.97
N PRO A 26 -7.73 1.89 -5.14
CA PRO A 26 -8.31 2.99 -4.38
C PRO A 26 -9.02 4.00 -5.29
N PRO A 27 -10.05 4.70 -4.80
CA PRO A 27 -10.74 5.72 -5.60
C PRO A 27 -9.78 6.84 -6.01
N ALA A 28 -10.09 7.55 -7.09
CA ALA A 28 -9.31 8.73 -7.48
C ALA A 28 -9.34 9.81 -6.38
N CYS A 29 -8.21 10.49 -6.18
CA CYS A 29 -8.13 11.58 -5.21
C CYS A 29 -9.05 12.74 -5.59
N LYS A 30 -9.95 13.12 -4.66
CA LYS A 30 -10.82 14.30 -4.81
C LYS A 30 -10.04 15.61 -4.69
N THR A 31 -8.99 15.59 -3.87
CA THR A 31 -8.09 16.71 -3.65
C THR A 31 -6.69 16.31 -4.11
N ALA A 32 -6.02 17.19 -4.84
CA ALA A 32 -4.65 16.93 -5.25
C ALA A 32 -3.72 16.89 -4.01
N PRO A 33 -2.77 15.94 -3.95
CA PRO A 33 -1.73 15.96 -2.94
C PRO A 33 -0.89 17.25 -3.03
N PRO A 34 -0.21 17.68 -1.95
CA PRO A 34 0.70 18.81 -2.01
C PRO A 34 1.74 18.64 -3.12
N GLU A 35 1.86 19.63 -4.00
CA GLU A 35 2.71 19.55 -5.18
C GLU A 35 4.18 19.30 -4.81
N ALA A 36 4.69 19.98 -3.78
CA ALA A 36 6.05 19.79 -3.30
C ALA A 36 6.32 18.34 -2.86
N LEU A 37 5.37 17.70 -2.17
CA LEU A 37 5.50 16.31 -1.73
C LEU A 37 5.59 15.35 -2.94
N VAL A 38 4.76 15.57 -3.96
CA VAL A 38 4.79 14.78 -5.20
C VAL A 38 6.08 15.00 -5.97
N ARG A 39 6.46 16.27 -6.20
CA ARG A 39 7.67 16.64 -6.94
C ARG A 39 8.91 16.04 -6.29
N ASP A 40 9.06 16.24 -4.98
CA ASP A 40 10.25 15.84 -4.26
C ASP A 40 10.36 14.31 -4.16
N PHE A 41 9.23 13.62 -3.94
CA PHE A 41 9.24 12.15 -3.92
C PHE A 41 9.49 11.55 -5.31
N ASN A 42 8.91 12.12 -6.38
CA ASN A 42 9.24 11.74 -7.76
C ASN A 42 10.73 11.86 -8.04
N ILE A 43 11.43 12.87 -7.51
CA ILE A 43 12.88 13.02 -7.74
C ILE A 43 13.68 11.95 -6.98
N CYS A 44 13.40 11.76 -5.69
CA CYS A 44 14.26 10.94 -4.84
C CYS A 44 13.98 9.43 -4.91
N VAL A 45 12.76 9.01 -5.29
CA VAL A 45 12.36 7.59 -5.30
C VAL A 45 13.15 6.73 -6.28
N HIS A 46 13.64 7.33 -7.38
CA HIS A 46 14.40 6.63 -8.41
C HIS A 46 15.88 6.42 -8.06
N ALA A 47 16.36 7.03 -6.96
CA ALA A 47 17.75 6.90 -6.53
C ALA A 47 18.13 5.44 -6.24
N ALA A 48 19.45 5.16 -6.23
CA ALA A 48 19.95 3.85 -5.80
C ALA A 48 19.53 3.53 -4.36
N ASP A 49 19.59 4.54 -3.48
CA ASP A 49 19.12 4.52 -2.10
C ASP A 49 18.06 5.63 -1.90
N PRO A 50 16.77 5.33 -2.09
CA PRO A 50 15.69 6.30 -1.95
C PRO A 50 15.59 6.85 -0.53
N THR A 51 15.82 6.02 0.50
CA THR A 51 15.79 6.44 1.90
C THR A 51 16.76 7.61 2.13
N LYS A 52 18.02 7.45 1.72
CA LYS A 52 19.03 8.51 1.87
C LYS A 52 18.78 9.70 0.97
N ALA A 53 18.34 9.48 -0.27
CA ALA A 53 18.10 10.56 -1.22
C ALA A 53 16.94 11.48 -0.79
N CYS A 54 15.87 10.90 -0.25
CA CYS A 54 14.66 11.62 0.15
C CYS A 54 14.86 12.49 1.41
N LEU A 55 15.87 12.21 2.24
CA LEU A 55 16.22 13.06 3.39
C LEU A 55 16.58 14.49 2.97
N LYS A 56 17.18 14.69 1.78
CA LYS A 56 17.51 16.02 1.24
C LYS A 56 16.28 16.90 1.04
N TYR A 57 15.13 16.27 0.84
CA TYR A 57 13.83 16.92 0.66
C TYR A 57 12.98 16.89 1.93
N ARG A 58 13.57 16.54 3.09
CA ARG A 58 12.86 16.36 4.36
C ARG A 58 11.71 15.35 4.24
N LEU A 59 11.93 14.26 3.51
CA LEU A 59 10.99 13.15 3.37
C LEU A 59 11.54 11.87 4.01
N ASN A 60 10.69 11.17 4.75
CA ASN A 60 10.97 9.87 5.35
C ASN A 60 10.56 8.74 4.41
N ALA A 61 11.38 8.47 3.40
CA ALA A 61 11.12 7.41 2.43
C ALA A 61 11.52 6.03 2.95
N ARG A 62 10.69 5.02 2.69
CA ARG A 62 10.98 3.61 3.00
C ARG A 62 10.08 2.67 2.20
N VAL A 63 10.42 1.40 2.18
CA VAL A 63 9.55 0.35 1.63
C VAL A 63 8.21 0.35 2.37
N TYR A 64 7.14 0.19 1.61
CA TYR A 64 5.79 -0.04 2.13
C TYR A 64 5.42 -1.50 1.87
N ASP A 65 5.12 -2.24 2.92
CA ASP A 65 4.81 -3.67 2.86
C ASP A 65 3.39 -3.95 2.35
N ASN A 66 2.49 -2.97 2.46
CA ASN A 66 1.06 -3.14 2.24
C ASN A 66 0.47 -4.30 3.07
N ALA A 67 0.94 -4.48 4.31
CA ALA A 67 0.54 -5.61 5.16
C ALA A 67 -0.96 -5.65 5.47
N GLN A 68 -1.61 -4.49 5.50
CA GLN A 68 -3.05 -4.36 5.71
C GLN A 68 -3.88 -4.60 4.43
N GLY A 69 -3.22 -4.80 3.28
CA GLY A 69 -3.89 -5.02 2.00
C GLY A 69 -4.71 -3.82 1.54
N LEU A 70 -4.31 -2.59 1.88
CA LEU A 70 -5.05 -1.37 1.50
C LEU A 70 -4.85 -0.97 0.03
N LEU A 71 -3.77 -1.47 -0.58
CA LEU A 71 -3.47 -1.30 -2.00
C LEU A 71 -3.56 -2.65 -2.72
N PRO A 72 -3.74 -2.65 -4.05
CA PRO A 72 -3.72 -3.88 -4.83
C PRO A 72 -2.40 -4.63 -4.68
N PRO A 73 -2.41 -5.98 -4.81
CA PRO A 73 -1.19 -6.75 -4.85
C PRO A 73 -0.30 -6.31 -6.02
N LEU A 74 1.01 -6.38 -5.82
CA LEU A 74 2.00 -6.08 -6.86
C LEU A 74 2.05 -7.24 -7.85
N GLY A 75 1.71 -6.98 -9.12
CA GLY A 75 1.65 -8.01 -10.17
C GLY A 75 2.90 -8.15 -11.05
N GLY A 76 3.93 -7.32 -10.85
CA GLY A 76 5.14 -7.27 -11.70
C GLY A 76 6.40 -7.75 -10.98
N ILE A 77 7.27 -8.48 -11.69
CA ILE A 77 8.58 -8.90 -11.17
C ILE A 77 9.40 -7.65 -10.81
N GLY A 78 9.86 -7.58 -9.56
CA GLY A 78 10.65 -6.44 -9.07
C GLY A 78 9.84 -5.15 -8.87
N ALA A 79 8.51 -5.20 -8.91
CA ALA A 79 7.66 -4.12 -8.44
C ALA A 79 7.70 -4.04 -6.91
N GLN A 80 7.80 -2.84 -6.37
CA GLN A 80 7.84 -2.61 -4.93
C GLN A 80 7.11 -1.32 -4.59
N TYR A 81 6.33 -1.34 -3.51
CA TYR A 81 5.79 -0.12 -2.96
C TYR A 81 6.85 0.65 -2.16
N TRP A 82 7.00 1.92 -2.50
CA TRP A 82 7.78 2.88 -1.74
C TRP A 82 6.87 3.94 -1.19
N ARG A 83 6.97 4.22 0.10
CA ARG A 83 6.27 5.34 0.73
C ARG A 83 7.19 6.48 1.07
N ALA A 84 6.65 7.68 1.12
CA ALA A 84 7.28 8.85 1.72
C ALA A 84 6.23 9.67 2.48
N SER A 85 6.63 10.20 3.63
CA SER A 85 5.89 11.21 4.39
C SER A 85 6.84 12.37 4.72
N PRO A 86 6.33 13.58 4.98
CA PRO A 86 7.15 14.64 5.54
C PRO A 86 7.91 14.18 6.78
N ALA A 87 9.13 14.70 6.98
CA ALA A 87 9.97 14.36 8.12
C ALA A 87 9.45 14.92 9.46
N LEU A 88 8.45 15.81 9.40
CA LEU A 88 7.74 16.28 10.58
C LEU A 88 7.05 15.11 11.28
N LEU A 89 7.38 14.91 12.55
CA LEU A 89 6.76 13.89 13.40
C LEU A 89 5.22 14.03 13.36
N GLY A 90 4.54 12.91 13.12
CA GLY A 90 3.08 12.86 13.13
C GLY A 90 2.40 13.45 11.89
N SER A 91 3.12 13.75 10.81
CA SER A 91 2.48 14.16 9.56
C SER A 91 1.50 13.07 9.09
N PRO A 92 0.20 13.39 8.93
CA PRO A 92 -0.77 12.41 8.48
C PRO A 92 -0.71 12.20 6.96
N GLN A 93 0.02 13.07 6.26
CA GLN A 93 0.14 13.04 4.82
C GLN A 93 1.28 12.14 4.36
N GLY A 94 1.04 11.43 3.26
CA GLY A 94 2.03 10.57 2.67
C GLY A 94 1.69 10.17 1.25
N LEU A 95 2.70 9.69 0.54
CA LEU A 95 2.58 9.08 -0.78
C LEU A 95 3.03 7.63 -0.72
N VAL A 96 2.44 6.80 -1.58
CA VAL A 96 2.90 5.44 -1.86
C VAL A 96 2.98 5.25 -3.37
N TYR A 97 4.15 4.90 -3.89
CA TYR A 97 4.39 4.69 -5.31
C TYR A 97 4.65 3.21 -5.59
N ASN A 98 4.04 2.68 -6.64
CA ASN A 98 4.40 1.39 -7.22
C ASN A 98 5.60 1.58 -8.14
N VAL A 99 6.79 1.18 -7.69
CA VAL A 99 8.05 1.36 -8.42
C VAL A 99 8.52 0.03 -8.99
N ALA A 100 8.76 -0.04 -10.29
CA ALA A 100 9.38 -1.22 -10.91
C ALA A 100 10.90 -1.17 -10.73
N VAL A 101 11.39 -1.54 -9.55
CA VAL A 101 12.81 -1.46 -9.16
C VAL A 101 13.70 -2.32 -10.07
N GLY A 102 13.17 -3.42 -10.61
CA GLY A 102 13.88 -4.29 -11.55
C GLY A 102 14.03 -3.74 -12.98
N ALA A 103 13.39 -2.60 -13.31
CA ALA A 103 13.43 -2.02 -14.65
C ALA A 103 14.35 -0.79 -14.72
N LYS A 104 14.97 -0.58 -15.89
CA LYS A 104 15.82 0.60 -16.15
C LYS A 104 15.03 1.89 -15.92
N GLY A 105 15.60 2.80 -15.13
CA GLY A 105 14.94 4.06 -14.77
C GLY A 105 13.89 3.94 -13.65
N LYS A 106 13.61 2.73 -13.15
CA LYS A 106 12.69 2.46 -12.03
C LYS A 106 11.31 3.15 -12.22
N PRO A 107 10.58 2.90 -13.31
CA PRO A 107 9.35 3.62 -13.60
C PRO A 107 8.30 3.44 -12.50
N VAL A 108 7.46 4.47 -12.32
CA VAL A 108 6.35 4.45 -11.36
C VAL A 108 5.05 4.12 -12.10
N ALA A 109 4.46 2.97 -11.79
CA ALA A 109 3.24 2.50 -12.45
C ALA A 109 1.97 3.15 -11.87
N LYS A 110 1.93 3.34 -10.55
CA LYS A 110 0.80 3.92 -9.83
C LYS A 110 1.29 4.79 -8.67
N ARG A 111 0.54 5.84 -8.37
CA ARG A 111 0.80 6.79 -7.29
C ARG A 111 -0.44 6.87 -6.41
N TYR A 112 -0.27 6.73 -5.11
CA TYR A 112 -1.33 6.85 -4.13
C TYR A 112 -0.98 7.92 -3.11
N PHE A 113 -2.01 8.54 -2.56
CA PHE A 113 -1.92 9.56 -1.52
C PHE A 113 -2.76 9.16 -0.31
N THR A 114 -2.29 9.53 0.87
CA THR A 114 -2.99 9.43 2.15
C THR A 114 -2.86 10.76 2.86
N ASP A 115 -3.91 11.17 3.55
CA ASP A 115 -3.96 12.30 4.47
C ASP A 115 -4.37 11.88 5.90
N ASP A 116 -4.34 10.57 6.17
CA ASP A 116 -4.85 9.94 7.39
C ASP A 116 -3.86 8.95 8.05
N SER A 117 -2.57 9.19 7.87
CA SER A 117 -1.47 8.37 8.40
C SER A 117 -1.47 6.94 7.85
N PHE A 118 -1.67 6.78 6.54
CA PHE A 118 -1.68 5.49 5.83
C PHE A 118 -2.82 4.56 6.25
N LYS A 119 -3.97 5.10 6.71
CA LYS A 119 -5.16 4.30 7.04
C LYS A 119 -6.07 4.09 5.83
N SER A 120 -6.07 5.03 4.90
CA SER A 120 -6.74 4.93 3.61
C SER A 120 -5.91 5.59 2.52
N PHE A 121 -6.26 5.29 1.27
CA PHE A 121 -5.58 5.82 0.10
C PHE A 121 -6.58 6.31 -0.93
N CYS A 122 -6.11 7.25 -1.74
CA CYS A 122 -6.70 7.57 -3.03
C CYS A 122 -5.62 7.51 -4.11
N GLN A 123 -6.02 7.21 -5.34
CA GLN A 123 -5.11 7.17 -6.48
C GLN A 123 -4.92 8.58 -7.05
N VAL A 124 -3.66 8.99 -7.15
CA VAL A 124 -3.28 10.25 -7.80
C VAL A 124 -3.31 10.03 -9.31
N ALA A 125 -4.04 10.87 -10.04
CA ALA A 125 -4.13 10.76 -11.49
C ALA A 125 -2.73 10.76 -12.13
N GLY A 126 -2.48 9.77 -12.99
CA GLY A 126 -1.22 9.66 -13.71
C GLY A 126 -1.07 10.83 -14.69
N LYS A 127 -0.04 11.63 -14.51
CA LYS A 127 0.63 12.31 -15.61
C LYS A 127 1.97 11.63 -15.84
#